data_AF-A0A8T2MWC9-F1
#
_entry.id   AF-A0A8T2MWC9-F1
#
_cell.length_a   1.000
_cell.length_b   1.000
_cell.length_c   1.000
_cell.angle_alpha   90.00
_cell.angle_beta   90.00
_cell.angle_gamma   90.00
#
_symmetry.space_group_name_H-M   'P 1'
#
loop_
_entity.id
_entity.type
_entity.pdbx_description
1 polymer ?
#
loop_
_entity_poly.entity_id
_entity_poly.type
_entity_poly.pdbx_seq_one_letter_code
_entity_poly.pdbx_strand_id
1 'polypeptide(L)'
;MWHLMVNSVPQLPYLEDGDRKIVQSNAIMRYIARKHNMCGESEDEKIRVDILENQAMDFRNGFVMLCYTDFDKMKPGYMEKLPGMLKKFSSFLGDRKWFAGEKVQ
;
A
#
# COMPACT_ATOMS: atom_id res chain seq x y z
N MET A 1 -10.81 -17.65 -24.25
CA MET A 1 -11.41 -16.76 -23.22
C MET A 1 -10.51 -16.53 -22.01
N TRP A 2 -9.76 -17.56 -21.52
CA TRP A 2 -8.78 -17.50 -20.40
C TRP A 2 -7.72 -16.39 -20.46
N HIS A 3 -7.18 -16.13 -21.66
CA HIS A 3 -6.20 -15.07 -21.86
C HIS A 3 -6.82 -13.67 -21.79
N LEU A 4 -8.13 -13.52 -22.01
CA LEU A 4 -8.74 -12.21 -22.29
C LEU A 4 -8.99 -11.35 -21.04
N MET A 5 -9.25 -11.94 -19.86
CA MET A 5 -9.49 -11.17 -18.63
C MET A 5 -8.20 -10.77 -17.88
N VAL A 6 -7.13 -11.55 -18.00
CA VAL A 6 -5.79 -11.09 -17.57
C VAL A 6 -5.17 -10.14 -18.61
N ASN A 7 -5.51 -10.29 -19.91
CA ASN A 7 -5.04 -9.39 -20.97
C ASN A 7 -5.74 -8.03 -21.04
N SER A 8 -6.85 -7.78 -20.33
CA SER A 8 -7.44 -6.43 -20.33
C SER A 8 -6.60 -5.44 -19.51
N VAL A 9 -5.88 -5.92 -18.49
CA VAL A 9 -4.87 -5.14 -17.73
C VAL A 9 -3.72 -6.08 -17.29
N PRO A 10 -2.83 -6.50 -18.20
CA PRO A 10 -1.76 -7.44 -17.88
C PRO A 10 -0.71 -6.74 -17.01
N GLN A 11 -0.60 -7.16 -15.74
CA GLN A 11 0.33 -6.57 -14.79
C GLN A 11 0.79 -7.59 -13.73
N LEU A 12 2.04 -7.46 -13.29
CA LEU A 12 2.55 -8.12 -12.09
C LEU A 12 2.48 -7.16 -10.88
N PRO A 13 2.16 -7.66 -9.67
CA PRO A 13 1.74 -9.03 -9.36
C PRO A 13 0.29 -9.34 -9.78
N TYR A 14 -0.03 -10.64 -9.89
CA TYR A 14 -1.39 -11.16 -10.00
C TYR A 14 -1.63 -12.26 -8.95
N LEU A 15 -2.89 -12.48 -8.58
CA LEU A 15 -3.36 -13.53 -7.68
C LEU A 15 -4.45 -14.36 -8.39
N GLU A 16 -4.36 -15.68 -8.28
CA GLU A 16 -5.43 -16.61 -8.64
C GLU A 16 -5.95 -17.32 -7.38
N ASP A 17 -7.26 -17.31 -7.19
CA ASP A 17 -7.95 -17.91 -6.04
C ASP A 17 -9.29 -18.50 -6.49
N GLY A 18 -9.27 -19.80 -6.84
CA GLY A 18 -10.38 -20.48 -7.51
C GLY A 18 -10.70 -19.79 -8.84
N ASP A 19 -11.95 -19.35 -9.00
CA ASP A 19 -12.41 -18.66 -10.21
C ASP A 19 -11.99 -17.18 -10.28
N ARG A 20 -11.40 -16.64 -9.20
CA ARG A 20 -11.00 -15.23 -9.14
C ARG A 20 -9.59 -15.05 -9.68
N LYS A 21 -9.44 -14.04 -10.53
CA LYS A 21 -8.14 -13.55 -11.04
C LYS A 21 -8.05 -12.06 -10.76
N ILE A 22 -7.06 -11.65 -9.97
CA ILE A 22 -6.93 -10.29 -9.48
C ILE A 22 -5.54 -9.78 -9.83
N VAL A 23 -5.48 -8.61 -10.45
CA VAL A 23 -4.25 -7.86 -10.74
C VAL A 23 -4.25 -6.58 -9.90
N GLN A 24 -3.13 -5.84 -9.87
CA GLN A 24 -2.86 -4.69 -8.98
C GLN A 24 -2.58 -5.11 -7.53
N SER A 25 -1.42 -4.72 -7.01
CA SER A 25 -0.97 -5.08 -5.67
C SER A 25 -1.99 -4.71 -4.58
N ASN A 26 -2.55 -3.50 -4.63
CA ASN A 26 -3.50 -3.03 -3.61
C ASN A 26 -4.84 -3.75 -3.69
N ALA A 27 -5.32 -4.07 -4.90
CA ALA A 27 -6.55 -4.84 -5.07
C ALA A 27 -6.39 -6.28 -4.52
N ILE A 28 -5.22 -6.89 -4.76
CA ILE A 28 -4.85 -8.20 -4.20
C ILE A 28 -4.80 -8.13 -2.66
N MET A 29 -4.11 -7.14 -2.09
CA MET A 29 -4.03 -6.96 -0.64
C MET A 29 -5.41 -6.77 -0.01
N ARG A 30 -6.24 -5.87 -0.55
CA ARG A 30 -7.62 -5.65 -0.07
C ARG A 30 -8.50 -6.88 -0.20
N TYR A 31 -8.33 -7.69 -1.25
CA TYR A 31 -9.06 -8.94 -1.40
C TYR A 31 -8.76 -9.93 -0.27
N ILE A 32 -7.47 -10.11 0.04
CA ILE A 32 -7.03 -10.98 1.14
C ILE A 32 -7.53 -10.41 2.47
N ALA A 33 -7.36 -9.10 2.70
CA ALA A 33 -7.82 -8.44 3.92
C ALA A 33 -9.33 -8.62 4.17
N ARG A 34 -10.16 -8.48 3.13
CA ARG A 34 -11.61 -8.73 3.24
C ARG A 34 -11.95 -10.17 3.59
N LYS A 35 -11.21 -11.17 3.08
CA LYS A 35 -11.39 -12.58 3.44
C LYS A 35 -11.13 -12.86 4.91
N HIS A 36 -10.35 -12.01 5.58
CA HIS A 36 -9.95 -12.17 6.97
C HIS A 36 -10.47 -11.05 7.91
N ASN A 37 -11.42 -10.23 7.46
CA ASN A 37 -11.99 -9.10 8.22
C ASN A 37 -10.93 -8.07 8.68
N MET A 38 -9.96 -7.77 7.81
CA MET A 38 -8.83 -6.87 8.09
C MET A 38 -8.93 -5.54 7.33
N CYS A 39 -10.14 -5.04 7.04
CA CYS A 39 -10.33 -3.76 6.36
C CYS A 39 -10.85 -2.65 7.28
N GLY A 40 -10.78 -2.84 8.59
CA GLY A 40 -11.48 -2.01 9.58
C GLY A 40 -12.91 -2.47 9.83
N GLU A 41 -13.33 -2.40 11.09
CA GLU A 41 -14.66 -2.80 11.56
C GLU A 41 -15.62 -1.60 11.58
N SER A 42 -15.10 -0.38 11.80
CA SER A 42 -15.84 0.88 11.74
C SER A 42 -15.50 1.70 10.49
N GLU A 43 -16.31 2.72 10.19
CA GLU A 43 -16.04 3.63 9.07
C GLU A 43 -14.74 4.42 9.30
N ASP A 44 -14.48 4.85 10.53
CA ASP A 44 -13.24 5.55 10.87
C ASP A 44 -12.02 4.66 10.66
N GLU A 45 -12.09 3.37 11.01
CA GLU A 45 -11.00 2.42 10.77
C GLU A 45 -10.77 2.20 9.28
N LYS A 46 -11.84 2.06 8.47
CA LYS A 46 -11.75 1.93 7.01
C LYS A 46 -11.09 3.14 6.37
N ILE A 47 -11.52 4.34 6.75
CA ILE A 47 -10.93 5.60 6.28
C ILE A 47 -9.45 5.64 6.61
N ARG A 48 -9.05 5.21 7.81
CA ARG A 48 -7.64 5.16 8.20
C ARG A 48 -6.83 4.15 7.39
N VAL A 49 -7.38 2.96 7.13
CA VAL A 49 -6.77 1.95 6.26
C VAL A 49 -6.56 2.52 4.85
N ASP A 50 -7.57 3.19 4.29
CA ASP A 50 -7.50 3.80 2.95
C ASP A 50 -6.45 4.90 2.86
N ILE A 51 -6.39 5.80 3.85
CA ILE A 51 -5.37 6.85 3.92
C ILE A 51 -3.98 6.24 4.03
N LEU A 52 -3.80 5.24 4.90
CA LEU A 52 -2.51 4.59 5.11
C LEU A 52 -2.03 3.86 3.86
N GLU A 53 -2.90 3.11 3.19
CA GLU A 53 -2.57 2.36 1.99
C GLU A 53 -2.03 3.30 0.90
N ASN A 54 -2.72 4.42 0.65
CA ASN A 54 -2.29 5.41 -0.33
C ASN A 54 -0.98 6.09 0.09
N GLN A 55 -0.85 6.50 1.35
CA GLN A 55 0.37 7.13 1.86
C GLN A 55 1.58 6.20 1.84
N ALA A 56 1.38 4.90 2.11
CA ALA A 56 2.42 3.87 2.00
C ALA A 56 2.81 3.62 0.54
N MET A 57 1.85 3.63 -0.39
CA MET A 57 2.11 3.50 -1.82
C MET A 57 2.95 4.67 -2.34
N ASP A 58 2.63 5.90 -1.97
CA ASP A 58 3.41 7.10 -2.34
C ASP A 58 4.83 7.05 -1.76
N PHE A 59 4.96 6.64 -0.50
CA PHE A 59 6.26 6.48 0.15
C PHE A 59 7.12 5.43 -0.57
N ARG A 60 6.54 4.26 -0.87
CA ARG A 60 7.19 3.20 -1.63
C ARG A 60 7.59 3.66 -3.04
N ASN A 61 6.70 4.35 -3.76
CA ASN A 61 6.99 4.86 -5.11
C ASN A 61 8.13 5.88 -5.10
N GLY A 62 8.18 6.76 -4.10
CA GLY A 62 9.31 7.68 -3.94
C GLY A 62 10.64 6.94 -3.75
N PHE A 63 10.63 5.85 -2.98
CA PHE A 63 11.82 5.01 -2.80
C PHE A 63 12.20 4.23 -4.07
N VAL A 64 11.23 3.68 -4.80
CA VAL A 64 11.46 3.05 -6.11
C VAL A 64 12.10 4.03 -7.08
N MET A 65 11.59 5.26 -7.16
CA MET A 65 12.17 6.32 -7.99
C MET A 65 13.62 6.65 -7.60
N LEU A 66 13.92 6.70 -6.30
CA LEU A 66 15.31 6.86 -5.84
C LEU A 66 16.20 5.72 -6.35
N CYS A 67 15.77 4.47 -6.18
CA CYS A 67 16.59 3.29 -6.49
C CYS A 67 16.84 3.05 -7.98
N TYR A 68 15.87 3.38 -8.84
CA TYR A 68 15.92 3.04 -10.28
C TYR A 68 16.20 4.22 -11.20
N THR A 69 16.60 5.38 -10.66
CA THR A 69 17.04 6.54 -11.46
C THR A 69 18.49 6.90 -11.14
N ASP A 70 18.83 8.19 -11.07
CA ASP A 70 20.16 8.67 -10.72
C ASP A 70 20.32 8.66 -9.19
N PHE A 71 20.53 7.44 -8.65
CA PHE A 71 20.55 7.18 -7.21
C PHE A 71 21.49 8.12 -6.45
N ASP A 72 22.74 8.23 -6.91
CA ASP A 72 23.78 9.02 -6.22
C ASP A 72 23.44 10.51 -6.18
N LYS A 73 22.87 11.03 -7.27
CA LYS A 73 22.43 12.43 -7.34
C LYS A 73 21.17 12.69 -6.51
N MET A 74 20.22 11.76 -6.48
CA MET A 74 18.91 11.95 -5.85
C MET A 74 18.91 11.64 -4.36
N LYS A 75 19.81 10.76 -3.89
CA LYS A 75 19.89 10.31 -2.51
C LYS A 75 19.98 11.44 -1.49
N PRO A 76 20.82 12.49 -1.64
CA PRO A 76 20.89 13.57 -0.66
C PRO A 76 19.53 14.25 -0.41
N GLY A 77 18.82 14.61 -1.49
CA GLY A 77 17.52 15.26 -1.39
C GLY A 77 16.41 14.34 -0.88
N TYR A 78 16.48 13.04 -1.19
CA TYR A 78 15.58 12.05 -0.58
C TYR A 78 15.81 11.94 0.93
N MET A 79 17.07 11.83 1.36
CA MET A 79 17.44 11.71 2.78
C MET A 79 17.09 12.96 3.58
N GLU A 80 17.17 14.15 2.99
CA GLU A 80 16.71 15.39 3.62
C GLU A 80 15.20 15.39 3.89
N LYS A 81 14.40 14.87 2.94
CA LYS A 81 12.93 14.83 3.04
C LYS A 81 12.41 13.67 3.90
N LEU A 82 13.19 12.59 4.02
CA LEU A 82 12.79 11.35 4.67
C LEU A 82 12.30 11.54 6.13
N PRO A 83 12.99 12.28 7.01
CA PRO A 83 12.51 12.51 8.38
C PRO A 83 11.14 13.16 8.43
N GLY A 84 10.87 14.12 7.54
CA GLY A 84 9.57 14.78 7.45
C GLY A 84 8.46 13.83 7.03
N MET A 85 8.76 12.91 6.10
CA MET A 85 7.81 11.85 5.70
C MET A 85 7.56 10.85 6.83
N LEU A 86 8.61 10.35 7.49
CA LEU A 86 8.49 9.42 8.62
C LEU A 86 7.74 10.04 9.81
N LYS A 87 7.91 11.34 10.04
CA LYS A 87 7.14 12.08 11.05
C LYS A 87 5.64 12.04 10.77
N LYS A 88 5.19 12.12 9.51
CA LYS A 88 3.77 11.98 9.15
C LYS A 88 3.22 10.62 9.55
N PHE A 89 3.96 9.54 9.31
CA PHE A 89 3.56 8.20 9.76
C PHE A 89 3.49 8.11 11.28
N SER A 90 4.50 8.61 12.00
CA SER A 90 4.50 8.64 13.46
C SER A 90 3.32 9.44 14.02
N SER A 91 3.03 10.62 13.48
CA SER A 91 1.87 11.43 13.88
C SER A 91 0.54 10.77 13.53
N PHE A 92 0.45 10.10 12.38
CA PHE A 92 -0.76 9.39 11.98
C PHE A 92 -1.05 8.19 12.88
N LEU A 93 0.00 7.45 13.29
CA LEU A 93 -0.10 6.39 14.29
C LEU A 93 -0.58 6.97 15.64
N GLY A 94 0.08 8.00 16.12
CA GLY A 94 -0.17 8.58 17.45
C GLY A 94 0.10 7.54 18.54
N ASP A 95 -0.78 7.48 19.53
CA ASP A 95 -0.67 6.53 20.65
C ASP A 95 -1.30 5.16 20.36
N ARG A 96 -1.77 4.92 19.13
CA ARG A 96 -2.43 3.66 18.76
C ARG A 96 -1.41 2.54 18.63
N LYS A 97 -1.85 1.32 18.95
CA LYS A 97 -1.05 0.12 18.77
C LYS A 97 -0.78 -0.19 17.29
N TRP A 98 -1.78 0.01 16.44
CA TRP A 98 -1.70 -0.13 14.99
C TRP A 98 -2.27 1.10 14.30
N PHE A 99 -1.92 1.31 13.04
CA PHE A 99 -2.33 2.50 12.30
C PHE A 99 -3.84 2.70 12.22
N ALA A 100 -4.64 1.64 12.13
CA ALA A 100 -6.09 1.75 12.09
C ALA A 100 -6.75 1.68 13.48
N GLY A 101 -6.08 1.15 14.52
CA GLY A 101 -6.68 0.95 15.84
C GLY A 101 -5.92 -0.05 16.71
N GLU A 102 -6.65 -0.89 17.45
CA GLU A 102 -6.08 -1.85 18.41
C GLU A 102 -5.65 -3.19 17.77
N LYS A 103 -6.10 -3.45 16.55
CA LYS A 103 -5.81 -4.68 15.78
C LYS A 103 -5.02 -4.36 14.53
N VAL A 104 -4.24 -5.33 14.08
CA VAL A 104 -3.64 -5.28 12.74
C VAL A 104 -4.76 -5.38 11.71
N GLN A 105 -4.68 -4.52 10.69
CA GLN A 105 -5.51 -4.53 9.51
C GLN A 105 -4.60 -4.83 8.30
#